data_AF-A0A7U5MPY8-F1
#
_entry.id   AF-A0A7U5MPY8-F1
#
_cell.length_a   1.000
_cell.length_b   1.000
_cell.length_c   1.000
_cell.angle_alpha   90.00
_cell.angle_beta   90.00
_cell.angle_gamma   90.00
#
_symmetry.space_group_name_H-M   'P 1'
#
loop_
_entity.id
_entity.type
_entity.pdbx_description
1 polymer ?
#
loop_
_entity_poly.entity_id
_entity_poly.type
_entity_poly.pdbx_seq_one_letter_code
_entity_poly.pdbx_strand_id
1 'polypeptide(L)'
;MREMCQWYSAQYATLRAQIDRLQFNRIGPDGKDYDYTRDDIQQQVDIVTGNIGQAVAFLTPRVQALTQAQNSFGDNYFPIYEGEAFYKLWEQLSNVNNGILAHQADWFTGPSVQKAKRWGSDIHRSHVCE
;
A
#
# COMPACT_ATOMS: atom_id res chain seq x y z
N MET A 1 -12.89 10.61 -6.20
CA MET A 1 -11.74 10.46 -7.13
C MET A 1 -10.69 11.55 -6.96
N ARG A 2 -11.03 12.83 -7.19
CA ARG A 2 -10.09 13.98 -7.10
C ARG A 2 -9.11 13.93 -5.92
N GLU A 3 -9.58 13.78 -4.68
CA GLU A 3 -8.71 13.77 -3.51
C GLU A 3 -7.73 12.59 -3.46
N MET A 4 -8.17 11.40 -3.91
CA MET A 4 -7.30 10.23 -4.00
C MET A 4 -6.23 10.42 -5.08
N CYS A 5 -6.57 11.07 -6.19
CA CYS A 5 -5.59 11.44 -7.21
C CYS A 5 -4.60 12.51 -6.72
N GLN A 6 -5.07 13.52 -5.98
CA GLN A 6 -4.19 14.50 -5.35
C GLN A 6 -3.19 13.85 -4.39
N TRP A 7 -3.66 12.92 -3.55
CA TRP A 7 -2.78 12.13 -2.70
C TRP A 7 -1.82 11.27 -3.51
N TYR A 8 -2.31 10.57 -4.53
CA TYR A 8 -1.50 9.67 -5.35
C TYR A 8 -0.33 10.42 -5.99
N SER A 9 -0.63 11.51 -6.70
CA SER A 9 0.37 12.32 -7.41
C SER A 9 1.37 12.98 -6.46
N ALA A 10 0.96 13.32 -5.22
CA ALA A 10 1.81 13.99 -4.26
C ALA A 10 2.67 13.03 -3.39
N GLN A 11 2.14 11.86 -3.04
CA GLN A 11 2.68 11.05 -1.94
C GLN A 11 3.06 9.62 -2.34
N TYR A 12 2.40 9.02 -3.34
CA TYR A 12 2.53 7.58 -3.58
C TYR A 12 3.94 7.15 -3.97
N ALA A 13 4.61 7.91 -4.85
CA ALA A 13 5.97 7.59 -5.30
C ALA A 13 6.97 7.59 -4.13
N THR A 14 6.89 8.59 -3.25
CA THR A 14 7.71 8.72 -2.05
C THR A 14 7.44 7.59 -1.07
N LEU A 15 6.16 7.30 -0.78
CA LEU A 15 5.78 6.22 0.13
C LEU A 15 6.26 4.85 -0.38
N ARG A 16 6.11 4.58 -1.68
CA ARG A 16 6.59 3.35 -2.30
C ARG A 16 8.11 3.18 -2.13
N ALA A 17 8.89 4.25 -2.33
CA ALA A 17 10.34 4.21 -2.16
C ALA A 17 10.75 3.97 -0.70
N GLN A 18 10.02 4.56 0.26
CA GLN A 18 10.22 4.33 1.69
C GLN A 18 9.95 2.87 2.08
N ILE A 19 8.84 2.29 1.59
CA ILE A 19 8.52 0.87 1.79
C ILE A 19 9.63 0.00 1.23
N ASP A 20 10.04 0.22 -0.03
CA ASP A 20 11.09 -0.57 -0.67
C ASP A 20 12.41 -0.54 0.08
N ARG A 21 12.79 0.64 0.58
CA ARG A 21 14.01 0.80 1.38
C ARG A 21 13.93 0.05 2.70
N LEU A 22 12.79 0.11 3.40
CA LEU A 22 12.61 -0.65 4.64
C LEU A 22 12.66 -2.16 4.39
N GLN A 23 11.94 -2.65 3.36
CA GLN A 23 11.96 -4.07 2.99
C GLN A 23 13.38 -4.57 2.74
N PHE A 24 14.18 -3.78 2.03
CA PHE A 24 15.57 -4.12 1.77
C PHE A 24 16.42 -4.07 3.05
N ASN A 25 16.32 -2.99 3.83
CA ASN A 25 17.19 -2.76 4.98
C ASN A 25 16.99 -3.78 6.11
N ARG A 26 15.77 -4.30 6.30
CA ARG A 26 15.51 -5.32 7.33
C ARG A 26 16.03 -6.72 6.97
N ILE A 27 16.39 -6.97 5.71
CA ILE A 27 16.95 -8.27 5.29
C ILE A 27 18.42 -8.35 5.76
N GLY A 28 18.64 -9.09 6.84
CA GLY A 28 19.96 -9.40 7.38
C GLY A 28 20.50 -10.77 6.95
N PRO A 29 21.81 -11.03 7.12
CA PRO A 29 22.43 -12.32 6.81
C PRO A 29 21.97 -13.45 7.73
N ASP A 30 21.32 -13.13 8.85
CA ASP A 30 20.82 -14.08 9.86
C ASP A 30 19.42 -14.60 9.55
N GLY A 31 18.76 -14.10 8.50
CA GLY A 31 17.40 -14.48 8.12
C GLY A 31 16.33 -14.07 9.13
N LYS A 32 16.61 -13.12 10.02
CA LYS A 32 15.69 -12.64 11.06
C LYS A 32 15.13 -11.27 10.75
N ASP A 33 14.64 -11.07 9.53
CA ASP A 33 14.07 -9.81 9.04
C ASP A 33 12.84 -9.29 9.83
N TYR A 34 12.25 -10.13 10.69
CA TYR A 34 11.23 -9.77 11.68
C TYR A 34 11.76 -9.09 12.95
N ASP A 35 13.06 -9.22 13.22
CA ASP A 35 13.73 -8.63 14.38
C ASP A 35 14.15 -7.19 14.08
N TYR A 36 13.50 -6.23 14.70
CA TYR A 36 13.76 -4.80 14.50
C TYR A 36 14.75 -4.22 15.52
N THR A 37 15.29 -5.05 16.42
CA THR A 37 16.24 -4.60 17.45
C THR A 37 17.65 -4.31 16.90
N ARG A 38 17.91 -4.70 15.64
CA ARG A 38 19.18 -4.43 14.96
C ARG A 38 19.28 -2.99 14.46
N ASP A 39 20.47 -2.43 14.60
CA ASP A 39 20.86 -1.13 14.05
C ASP A 39 19.80 -0.04 14.31
N ASP A 40 19.35 0.64 13.26
CA ASP A 40 18.29 1.65 13.27
C ASP A 40 16.96 1.14 12.67
N ILE A 41 16.78 -0.19 12.54
CA ILE A 41 15.61 -0.77 11.84
C ILE A 41 14.30 -0.40 12.53
N GLN A 42 14.23 -0.44 13.86
CA GLN A 42 13.02 0.00 14.59
C GLN A 42 12.64 1.44 14.23
N GLN A 43 13.60 2.35 14.17
CA GLN A 43 13.35 3.75 13.82
C GLN A 43 12.81 3.87 12.38
N GLN A 44 13.36 3.11 11.44
CA GLN A 44 12.86 3.07 10.07
C GLN A 44 11.44 2.49 10.00
N VAL A 45 11.16 1.42 10.75
CA VAL A 45 9.82 0.82 10.88
C VAL A 45 8.82 1.85 11.41
N ASP A 46 9.15 2.57 12.47
CA ASP A 46 8.25 3.56 13.08
C ASP A 46 7.90 4.68 12.09
N ILE A 47 8.89 5.18 11.34
CA ILE A 47 8.69 6.22 10.31
C ILE A 47 7.79 5.69 9.18
N VAL A 48 8.14 4.53 8.62
CA VAL A 48 7.45 4.01 7.44
C VAL A 48 6.03 3.56 7.78
N THR A 49 5.83 2.86 8.89
CA THR A 49 4.49 2.44 9.33
C THR A 49 3.61 3.63 9.72
N GLY A 50 4.19 4.69 10.29
CA GLY A 50 3.50 5.97 10.50
C GLY A 50 3.00 6.57 9.18
N ASN A 51 3.84 6.62 8.15
CA ASN A 51 3.48 7.17 6.84
C ASN A 51 2.45 6.29 6.11
N ILE A 52 2.59 4.95 6.16
CA ILE A 52 1.58 4.05 5.60
C ILE A 52 0.26 4.22 6.35
N GLY A 53 0.30 4.29 7.68
CA GLY A 53 -0.89 4.51 8.52
C GLY A 53 -1.64 5.79 8.14
N GLN A 54 -0.93 6.90 7.93
CA GLN A 54 -1.52 8.16 7.45
C GLN A 54 -2.15 8.02 6.06
N ALA A 55 -1.45 7.37 5.13
CA ALA A 55 -1.98 7.10 3.79
C ALA A 55 -3.25 6.23 3.83
N VAL A 56 -3.23 5.14 4.61
CA VAL A 56 -4.37 4.25 4.80
C VAL A 56 -5.52 5.01 5.43
N ALA A 57 -5.30 5.78 6.50
CA ALA A 57 -6.34 6.57 7.15
C ALA A 57 -6.98 7.61 6.21
N PHE A 58 -6.17 8.25 5.36
CA PHE A 58 -6.66 9.17 4.34
C PHE A 58 -7.50 8.45 3.26
N LEU A 59 -7.02 7.30 2.77
CA LEU A 59 -7.68 6.56 1.69
C LEU A 59 -8.94 5.84 2.16
N THR A 60 -8.97 5.29 3.38
CA THR A 60 -10.07 4.46 3.91
C THR A 60 -11.47 5.04 3.65
N PRO A 61 -11.83 6.24 4.12
CA PRO A 61 -13.19 6.76 3.90
C PRO A 61 -13.50 7.00 2.42
N ARG A 62 -12.47 7.24 1.59
CA ARG A 62 -12.63 7.56 0.17
C ARG A 62 -12.82 6.32 -0.69
N VAL A 63 -12.09 5.24 -0.39
CA VAL A 63 -12.26 3.94 -1.07
C VAL A 63 -13.52 3.21 -0.60
N GLN A 64 -13.89 3.35 0.68
CA GLN A 64 -15.13 2.77 1.22
C GLN A 64 -16.39 3.48 0.71
N ALA A 65 -16.29 4.76 0.33
CA ALA A 65 -17.39 5.50 -0.29
C ALA A 65 -17.60 5.14 -1.77
N LEU A 66 -16.70 4.37 -2.39
CA LEU A 66 -16.87 3.97 -3.79
C LEU A 66 -18.03 2.99 -3.92
N THR A 67 -18.97 3.29 -4.81
CA THR A 67 -20.08 2.39 -5.13
C THR A 67 -19.55 1.07 -5.68
N GLN A 68 -20.05 -0.04 -5.12
CA GLN A 68 -19.88 -1.38 -5.68
C GLN A 68 -21.20 -1.76 -6.35
N ALA A 69 -21.12 -2.27 -7.58
CA ALA A 69 -22.26 -2.79 -8.33
C ALA A 69 -22.04 -4.26 -8.66
N GLN A 70 -23.11 -4.98 -8.98
CA GLN A 70 -23.05 -6.37 -9.43
C GLN A 70 -23.33 -6.44 -10.91
N ASN A 71 -22.53 -7.23 -11.63
CA ASN A 71 -22.82 -7.57 -13.03
C ASN A 71 -23.93 -8.64 -13.10
N SER A 72 -24.41 -8.95 -14.31
CA SER A 72 -25.45 -9.98 -14.52
C SER A 72 -25.03 -11.41 -14.10
N PHE A 73 -23.75 -11.64 -13.84
CA PHE A 73 -23.19 -12.90 -13.37
C PHE A 73 -22.99 -12.94 -11.84
N GLY A 74 -23.27 -11.84 -11.14
CA GLY A 74 -23.13 -11.72 -9.68
C GLY A 74 -21.77 -11.22 -9.20
N ASP A 75 -20.83 -10.88 -10.09
CA ASP A 75 -19.53 -10.35 -9.68
C ASP A 75 -19.63 -8.89 -9.26
N ASN A 76 -19.01 -8.57 -8.13
CA ASN A 76 -18.88 -7.19 -7.66
C ASN A 76 -17.82 -6.45 -8.48
N TYR A 77 -18.14 -5.23 -8.92
CA TYR A 77 -17.21 -4.34 -9.60
C TYR A 77 -17.40 -2.89 -9.15
N PHE A 78 -16.40 -2.06 -9.43
CA PHE A 78 -16.48 -0.62 -9.21
C PHE A 78 -16.88 0.07 -10.53
N PRO A 79 -18.04 0.75 -10.60
CA PRO A 79 -18.47 1.46 -11.82
C PRO A 79 -17.60 2.68 -12.15
N ILE A 80 -16.93 3.22 -11.14
CA ILE A 80 -16.00 4.33 -11.32
C ILE A 80 -14.69 3.81 -11.91
N TYR A 81 -14.26 4.44 -13.01
CA TYR A 81 -13.00 4.11 -13.67
C TYR A 81 -11.83 4.17 -12.66
N GLU A 82 -11.00 3.13 -12.63
CA GLU A 82 -9.89 2.92 -11.69
C GLU A 82 -10.27 2.88 -10.19
N GLY A 83 -11.56 2.81 -9.86
CA GLY A 83 -12.02 2.66 -8.47
C GLY A 83 -11.47 1.40 -7.81
N GLU A 84 -11.43 0.30 -8.56
CA GLU A 84 -10.84 -0.97 -8.09
C GLU A 84 -9.35 -0.82 -7.80
N ALA A 85 -8.59 -0.14 -8.67
CA ALA A 85 -7.16 0.02 -8.49
C ALA A 85 -6.84 0.80 -7.22
N PHE A 86 -7.59 1.87 -6.92
CA PHE A 86 -7.46 2.61 -5.65
C PHE A 86 -7.85 1.77 -4.44
N TYR A 87 -8.95 1.02 -4.52
CA TYR A 87 -9.37 0.12 -3.44
C TYR A 87 -8.30 -0.94 -3.16
N LYS A 88 -7.77 -1.56 -4.20
CA LYS A 88 -6.75 -2.60 -4.07
C LYS A 88 -5.40 -2.05 -3.64
N LEU A 89 -5.01 -0.85 -4.09
CA LEU A 89 -3.82 -0.19 -3.57
C LEU A 89 -3.94 0.04 -2.06
N TRP A 90 -5.06 0.58 -1.59
CA TRP A 90 -5.35 0.76 -0.17
C TRP A 90 -5.28 -0.56 0.62
N GLU A 91 -5.94 -1.61 0.12
CA GLU A 91 -5.95 -2.94 0.74
C GLU A 91 -4.52 -3.47 0.92
N GLN A 92 -3.68 -3.35 -0.10
CA GLN A 92 -2.30 -3.84 -0.03
C GLN A 92 -1.41 -2.98 0.88
N LEU A 93 -1.58 -1.65 0.90
CA LEU A 93 -0.88 -0.79 1.86
C LEU A 93 -1.25 -1.15 3.31
N SER A 94 -2.53 -1.42 3.58
CA SER A 94 -3.00 -1.90 4.89
C SER A 94 -2.34 -3.23 5.27
N ASN A 95 -2.29 -4.19 4.35
CA ASN A 95 -1.65 -5.50 4.58
C ASN A 95 -0.15 -5.37 4.86
N VAL A 96 0.56 -4.51 4.12
CA VAL A 96 1.99 -4.23 4.37
C VAL A 96 2.16 -3.64 5.77
N ASN A 97 1.37 -2.63 6.14
CA ASN A 97 1.47 -1.99 7.45
C ASN A 97 1.23 -2.99 8.59
N ASN A 98 0.17 -3.78 8.49
CA ASN A 98 -0.19 -4.76 9.51
C ASN A 98 0.88 -5.85 9.62
N GLY A 99 1.45 -6.30 8.49
CA GLY A 99 2.51 -7.30 8.51
C GLY A 99 3.80 -6.78 9.16
N ILE A 100 4.20 -5.54 8.87
CA ILE A 100 5.36 -4.92 9.53
C ILE A 100 5.10 -4.77 11.04
N LEU A 101 3.95 -4.21 11.44
CA LEU A 101 3.60 -4.03 12.86
C LEU A 101 3.48 -5.36 13.62
N ALA A 102 3.11 -6.45 12.93
CA ALA A 102 3.06 -7.78 13.49
C ALA A 102 4.41 -8.52 13.48
N HIS A 103 5.52 -7.82 13.20
CA HIS A 103 6.86 -8.40 13.07
C HIS A 103 6.87 -9.60 12.12
N GLN A 104 6.18 -9.51 10.99
CA GLN A 104 6.25 -10.54 9.96
C GLN A 104 7.51 -10.35 9.12
N ALA A 105 8.07 -11.49 8.71
CA ALA A 105 9.22 -11.55 7.83
C ALA A 105 8.95 -10.90 6.47
N ASP A 106 10.01 -10.55 5.73
CA ASP A 106 9.91 -9.83 4.48
C ASP A 106 9.16 -10.59 3.40
N TRP A 107 9.45 -11.88 3.29
CA TRP A 107 8.76 -12.78 2.37
C TRP A 107 7.24 -12.82 2.60
N PHE A 108 6.76 -12.54 3.82
CA PHE A 108 5.32 -12.52 4.13
C PHE A 108 4.64 -11.26 3.57
N THR A 109 5.26 -10.09 3.75
CA THR A 109 4.71 -8.81 3.26
C THR A 109 5.06 -8.51 1.80
N GLY A 110 6.09 -9.16 1.25
CA GLY A 110 6.60 -8.97 -0.10
C GLY A 110 5.53 -9.09 -1.19
N PRO A 111 4.67 -10.12 -1.19
CA PRO A 111 3.56 -10.23 -2.13
C PRO A 111 2.62 -9.01 -2.11
N SER A 112 2.31 -8.46 -0.92
CA SER A 112 1.49 -7.26 -0.81
C SER A 112 2.21 -6.02 -1.30
N VAL A 113 3.52 -5.88 -1.07
CA VAL A 113 4.33 -4.80 -1.68
C VAL A 113 4.27 -4.86 -3.20
N GLN A 114 4.46 -6.02 -3.80
CA GLN A 114 4.41 -6.17 -5.26
C GLN A 114 3.02 -5.87 -5.82
N LYS A 115 1.96 -6.31 -5.14
CA LYS A 115 0.58 -5.96 -5.53
C LYS A 115 0.32 -4.46 -5.39
N ALA A 116 0.78 -3.81 -4.32
CA ALA A 116 0.66 -2.35 -4.17
C ALA A 116 1.37 -1.61 -5.32
N LYS A 117 2.54 -2.07 -5.76
CA LYS A 117 3.25 -1.52 -6.94
C LYS A 117 2.47 -1.72 -8.24
N ARG A 118 1.88 -2.90 -8.43
CA ARG A 118 1.05 -3.21 -9.59
C ARG A 118 -0.13 -2.23 -9.68
N TRP A 119 -0.93 -2.12 -8.62
CA TRP A 119 -2.10 -1.23 -8.60
C TRP A 119 -1.71 0.24 -8.73
N GLY A 120 -0.58 0.64 -8.16
CA GLY A 120 -0.02 1.97 -8.41
C GLY A 120 0.34 2.18 -9.88
N SER A 121 0.96 1.19 -10.54
CA SER A 121 1.26 1.26 -11.97
C SER A 121 -0.01 1.32 -12.82
N ASP A 122 -1.08 0.63 -12.44
CA ASP A 122 -2.36 0.65 -13.16
C ASP A 122 -3.00 2.05 -13.09
N ILE A 123 -3.00 2.69 -11.91
CA ILE A 123 -3.43 4.09 -11.74
C ILE A 123 -2.59 5.07 -12.58
N HIS A 124 -1.27 4.85 -12.65
CA HIS A 124 -0.41 5.72 -13.43
C HIS A 124 -0.65 5.57 -14.94
N ARG A 125 -0.73 4.33 -15.44
CA ARG A 125 -0.86 4.02 -16.87
C ARG A 125 -2.25 4.35 -17.44
N SER A 126 -3.27 4.41 -16.58
CA SER A 126 -4.64 4.78 -16.96
C SER A 126 -4.82 6.30 -17.13
N HIS A 127 -3.85 7.12 -16.71
CA HIS A 127 -3.95 8.59 -16.71
C HIS A 127 -5.18 9.14 -15.96
N VAL A 128 -5.78 8.36 -15.04
CA VAL A 128 -7.01 8.75 -14.33
C VAL A 128 -6.84 9.97 -13.40
N CYS A 129 -5.59 10.32 -13.10
CA CYS A 129 -5.23 11.42 -12.21
C CYS A 129 -4.66 12.65 -12.93
N GLU A 130 -4.69 12.66 -14.26
CA GLU A 130 -4.42 13.83 -15.10
C GLU A 130 -5.71 14.64 -15.34
#